data_AF-A0A8I1SPQ1-F1
#
_entry.id   AF-A0A8I1SPQ1-F1
#
_cell.length_a   1.000
_cell.length_b   1.000
_cell.length_c   1.000
_cell.angle_alpha   90.00
_cell.angle_beta   90.00
_cell.angle_gamma   90.00
#
_symmetry.space_group_name_H-M   'P 1'
#
loop_
_entity.id
_entity.type
_entity.pdbx_description
1 polymer ?
#
loop_
_entity_poly.entity_id
_entity_poly.type
_entity_poly.pdbx_seq_one_letter_code
_entity_poly.pdbx_strand_id
1 'polypeptide(L)'
;MKRLLPVVAVFLAVAASAWAQDVSAQKAVYNSIEKNLGSYKKVKAKGPDGAALTGWIDTDDVPVKILAKLKGETDEYYVGPDGKLAFVYREWDKDGAKVEERFYMDAEGIVKWLSTEKNAPVMHGEDYREMWYALIKSNVEYSKVLAPEKPATSAEVKAADTRMTEGKFLRIDEGDYFHWVMKDDATGEEATFFILKPDASVEAVVSDPEKFVGRKCRVTWKESTERIPEAGQKMDVQQILSVSWK
;
A
#
# COMPACT_ATOMS: atom_id res chain seq x y z
N MET A 1 10.16 68.49 -23.67
CA MET A 1 10.95 67.37 -23.13
C MET A 1 10.00 66.41 -22.44
N LYS A 2 9.69 65.26 -23.06
CA LYS A 2 8.78 64.25 -22.51
C LYS A 2 9.58 63.17 -21.79
N ARG A 3 9.06 62.78 -20.63
CA ARG A 3 9.65 61.98 -19.55
C ARG A 3 9.90 60.54 -19.97
N LEU A 4 11.02 59.97 -19.54
CA LEU A 4 11.26 58.53 -19.45
C LEU A 4 11.50 58.20 -17.97
N LEU A 5 10.54 57.50 -17.36
CA LEU A 5 10.72 56.80 -16.09
C LEU A 5 11.21 55.39 -16.42
N PRO A 6 12.30 54.88 -15.82
CA PRO A 6 12.61 53.47 -15.91
C PRO A 6 11.65 52.71 -14.99
N VAL A 7 10.88 51.80 -15.58
CA VAL A 7 10.06 50.82 -14.88
C VAL A 7 11.00 49.93 -14.07
N VAL A 8 10.97 50.08 -12.75
CA VAL A 8 11.56 49.10 -11.83
C VAL A 8 10.73 47.84 -11.97
N ALA A 9 11.27 46.84 -12.68
CA ALA A 9 10.72 45.51 -12.71
C ALA A 9 10.87 44.91 -11.31
N VAL A 10 9.77 44.91 -10.55
CA VAL A 10 9.67 44.14 -9.31
C VAL A 10 9.66 42.67 -9.74
N PHE A 11 10.82 42.02 -9.67
CA PHE A 11 10.89 40.57 -9.62
C PHE A 11 10.22 40.14 -8.31
N LEU A 12 8.92 39.88 -8.38
CA LEU A 12 8.24 39.04 -7.41
C LEU A 12 8.85 37.64 -7.58
N ALA A 13 9.93 37.38 -6.84
CA ALA A 13 10.29 36.03 -6.49
C ALA A 13 9.07 35.47 -5.75
N VAL A 14 8.26 34.67 -6.47
CA VAL A 14 7.27 33.80 -5.84
C VAL A 14 8.10 32.80 -5.04
N ALA A 15 8.47 33.17 -3.82
CA ALA A 15 8.86 32.23 -2.80
C ALA A 15 7.61 31.39 -2.55
N ALA A 16 7.43 30.34 -3.35
CA ALA A 16 6.60 29.21 -2.96
C ALA A 16 7.10 28.87 -1.56
N SER A 17 6.25 29.08 -0.57
CA SER A 17 6.52 28.70 0.80
C SER A 17 6.89 27.24 0.79
N ALA A 18 8.20 26.97 0.76
CA ALA A 18 8.78 25.68 0.99
C ALA A 18 8.55 25.38 2.47
N TRP A 19 7.31 25.00 2.79
CA TRP A 19 7.11 24.00 3.81
C TRP A 19 8.01 22.86 3.38
N ALA A 20 9.16 22.71 4.02
CA ALA A 20 9.95 21.51 3.87
C ALA A 20 9.03 20.39 4.33
N GLN A 21 8.28 19.78 3.39
CA GLN A 21 7.45 18.63 3.70
C GLN A 21 8.39 17.62 4.34
N ASP A 22 8.10 17.33 5.62
CA ASP A 22 8.94 16.48 6.42
C ASP A 22 8.83 15.07 5.84
N VAL A 23 9.93 14.60 5.27
CA VAL A 23 10.08 13.27 4.67
C VAL A 23 11.02 12.40 5.50
N SER A 24 11.25 12.76 6.76
CA SER A 24 12.17 12.06 7.67
C SER A 24 11.78 10.61 7.87
N ALA A 25 10.48 10.31 7.99
CA ALA A 25 9.95 8.96 8.14
C ALA A 25 10.27 8.08 6.91
N GLN A 26 9.97 8.56 5.71
CA GLN A 26 10.24 7.84 4.45
C GLN A 26 11.75 7.64 4.24
N LYS A 27 12.56 8.65 4.55
CA LYS A 27 14.03 8.53 4.52
C LYS A 27 14.55 7.52 5.54
N ALA A 28 13.94 7.42 6.73
CA ALA A 28 14.30 6.43 7.72
C ALA A 28 14.02 5.00 7.23
N VAL A 29 12.88 4.77 6.55
CA VAL A 29 12.56 3.49 5.90
C VAL A 29 13.63 3.14 4.87
N TYR A 30 13.87 4.03 3.89
CA TYR A 30 14.89 3.85 2.85
C TYR A 30 16.27 3.51 3.45
N ASN A 31 16.76 4.36 4.38
CA ASN A 31 18.08 4.18 4.99
C ASN A 31 18.18 2.88 5.80
N SER A 32 17.13 2.51 6.51
CA SER A 32 17.09 1.27 7.31
C SER A 32 17.17 0.04 6.40
N ILE A 33 16.41 0.02 5.31
CA ILE A 33 16.41 -1.10 4.36
C ILE A 33 17.77 -1.21 3.67
N GLU A 34 18.32 -0.09 3.17
CA GLU A 34 19.64 -0.07 2.51
C GLU A 34 20.76 -0.59 3.43
N LYS A 35 20.77 -0.15 4.70
CA LYS A 35 21.74 -0.61 5.70
C LYS A 35 21.65 -2.11 5.97
N ASN A 36 20.46 -2.70 5.83
CA ASN A 36 20.17 -4.09 6.17
C ASN A 36 20.00 -5.00 4.94
N LEU A 37 20.35 -4.56 3.72
CA LEU A 37 20.16 -5.38 2.50
C LEU A 37 20.78 -6.78 2.59
N GLY A 38 21.91 -6.90 3.30
CA GLY A 38 22.61 -8.17 3.48
C GLY A 38 21.88 -9.19 4.36
N SER A 39 20.93 -8.75 5.20
CA SER A 39 20.13 -9.65 6.05
C SER A 39 18.86 -10.17 5.39
N TYR A 40 18.44 -9.57 4.27
CA TYR A 40 17.21 -9.97 3.59
C TYR A 40 17.46 -11.09 2.58
N LYS A 41 16.47 -11.96 2.41
CA LYS A 41 16.50 -13.00 1.39
C LYS A 41 16.30 -12.35 0.02
N LYS A 42 17.29 -12.49 -0.86
CA LYS A 42 17.22 -11.93 -2.22
C LYS A 42 16.56 -12.92 -3.20
N VAL A 43 15.52 -12.47 -3.89
CA VAL A 43 14.75 -13.26 -4.87
C VAL A 43 14.76 -12.54 -6.23
N LYS A 44 14.65 -13.30 -7.33
CA LYS A 44 14.51 -12.75 -8.68
C LYS A 44 13.30 -13.36 -9.36
N ALA A 45 12.61 -12.55 -10.17
CA ALA A 45 11.47 -13.00 -10.97
C ALA A 45 11.32 -12.14 -12.23
N LYS A 46 10.32 -12.45 -13.05
CA LYS A 46 9.95 -11.64 -14.21
C LYS A 46 8.55 -11.05 -13.99
N GLY A 47 8.43 -9.73 -14.07
CA GLY A 47 7.18 -9.01 -13.90
C GLY A 47 6.19 -9.26 -15.03
N PRO A 48 4.90 -8.94 -14.83
CA PRO A 48 3.83 -9.11 -15.83
C PRO A 48 4.03 -8.23 -17.07
N ASP A 49 4.72 -7.10 -16.90
CA ASP A 49 5.15 -6.16 -17.93
C ASP A 49 6.48 -6.55 -18.60
N GLY A 50 7.07 -7.68 -18.19
CA GLY A 50 8.36 -8.16 -18.66
C GLY A 50 9.56 -7.57 -17.92
N ALA A 51 9.36 -6.76 -16.87
CA ALA A 51 10.44 -6.24 -16.05
C ALA A 51 11.26 -7.37 -15.42
N ALA A 52 12.59 -7.21 -15.37
CA ALA A 52 13.43 -8.09 -14.56
C ALA A 52 13.37 -7.62 -13.11
N LEU A 53 12.75 -8.43 -12.25
CA LEU A 53 12.52 -8.11 -10.85
C LEU A 53 13.60 -8.69 -9.95
N THR A 54 14.03 -7.92 -8.96
CA THR A 54 14.82 -8.39 -7.82
C THR A 54 14.15 -7.91 -6.53
N GLY A 55 13.73 -8.83 -5.69
CA GLY A 55 13.13 -8.54 -4.38
C GLY A 55 14.11 -8.82 -3.24
N TRP A 56 14.03 -8.01 -2.19
CA TRP A 56 14.63 -8.29 -0.89
C TRP A 56 13.50 -8.56 0.08
N ILE A 57 13.44 -9.79 0.56
CA ILE A 57 12.36 -10.34 1.35
C ILE A 57 12.80 -10.37 2.81
N ASP A 58 11.96 -9.85 3.70
CA ASP A 58 12.20 -9.91 5.14
C ASP A 58 11.92 -11.30 5.73
N THR A 59 12.02 -11.42 7.04
CA THR A 59 11.76 -12.68 7.77
C THR A 59 10.30 -13.12 7.71
N ASP A 60 9.40 -12.26 7.25
CA ASP A 60 7.96 -12.48 7.18
C ASP A 60 7.52 -12.84 5.76
N ASP A 61 8.46 -13.16 4.87
CA ASP A 61 8.24 -13.46 3.46
C ASP A 61 7.63 -12.28 2.66
N VAL A 62 7.80 -11.04 3.14
CA VAL A 62 7.32 -9.83 2.48
C VAL A 62 8.47 -9.06 1.80
N PRO A 63 8.33 -8.63 0.54
CA PRO A 63 9.30 -7.74 -0.09
C PRO A 63 9.34 -6.38 0.62
N VAL A 64 10.50 -6.04 1.19
CA VAL A 64 10.77 -4.69 1.75
C VAL A 64 11.41 -3.77 0.72
N LYS A 65 12.12 -4.34 -0.26
CA LYS A 65 12.64 -3.63 -1.44
C LYS A 65 12.34 -4.42 -2.70
N ILE A 66 11.94 -3.71 -3.75
CA ILE A 66 11.78 -4.27 -5.10
C ILE A 66 12.57 -3.40 -6.08
N LEU A 67 13.47 -4.01 -6.84
CA LEU A 67 14.10 -3.40 -8.01
C LEU A 67 13.46 -3.99 -9.26
N ALA A 68 12.75 -3.16 -10.02
CA ALA A 68 12.20 -3.48 -11.32
C ALA A 68 13.07 -2.85 -12.41
N LYS A 69 13.57 -3.67 -13.34
CA LYS A 69 14.33 -3.19 -14.50
C LYS A 69 13.56 -3.41 -15.78
N LEU A 70 13.18 -2.31 -16.41
CA LEU A 70 12.61 -2.25 -17.75
C LEU A 70 13.68 -1.76 -18.73
N LYS A 71 13.39 -1.80 -20.03
CA LYS A 71 14.35 -1.33 -21.04
C LYS A 71 14.45 0.20 -20.97
N GLY A 72 15.57 0.72 -20.45
CA GLY A 72 15.84 2.15 -20.35
C GLY A 72 15.23 2.82 -19.10
N GLU A 73 14.70 2.03 -18.17
CA GLU A 73 14.06 2.51 -16.94
C GLU A 73 14.31 1.52 -15.80
N THR A 74 14.56 2.03 -14.61
CA THR A 74 14.64 1.25 -13.38
C THR A 74 13.87 1.93 -12.26
N ASP A 75 13.04 1.14 -11.59
CA ASP A 75 12.31 1.56 -10.40
C ASP A 75 12.77 0.76 -9.18
N GLU A 76 13.00 1.46 -8.07
CA GLU A 76 13.24 0.87 -6.76
C GLU A 76 12.12 1.28 -5.80
N TYR A 77 11.35 0.29 -5.35
CA TYR A 77 10.25 0.44 -4.41
C TYR A 77 10.71 0.05 -3.00
N TYR A 78 10.35 0.86 -2.00
CA TYR A 78 10.69 0.64 -0.60
C TYR A 78 9.43 0.67 0.25
N VAL A 79 9.17 -0.44 0.93
CA VAL A 79 7.96 -0.68 1.71
C VAL A 79 8.28 -0.51 3.20
N GLY A 80 7.46 0.28 3.88
CA GLY A 80 7.57 0.52 5.31
C GLY A 80 7.22 -0.72 6.15
N PRO A 81 7.55 -0.70 7.45
CA PRO A 81 7.12 -1.72 8.42
C PRO A 81 5.61 -1.94 8.47
N ASP A 82 4.83 -0.94 8.08
CA ASP A 82 3.36 -0.97 7.98
C ASP A 82 2.85 -1.64 6.69
N GLY A 83 3.75 -2.14 5.83
CA GLY A 83 3.41 -2.72 4.55
C GLY A 83 3.02 -1.70 3.48
N LYS A 84 3.09 -0.40 3.77
CA LYS A 84 2.76 0.67 2.82
C LYS A 84 4.00 1.09 2.05
N LEU A 85 3.82 1.46 0.79
CA LEU A 85 4.91 2.01 -0.02
C LEU A 85 5.29 3.37 0.58
N ALA A 86 6.57 3.55 0.90
CA ALA A 86 7.07 4.74 1.59
C ALA A 86 7.95 5.59 0.67
N PHE A 87 8.69 4.94 -0.23
CA PHE A 87 9.62 5.61 -1.13
C PHE A 87 9.77 4.86 -2.46
N VAL A 88 9.86 5.63 -3.55
CA VAL A 88 10.25 5.12 -4.86
C VAL A 88 11.38 5.96 -5.42
N TYR A 89 12.44 5.30 -5.88
CA TYR A 89 13.48 5.90 -6.71
C TYR A 89 13.32 5.39 -8.14
N ARG A 90 13.20 6.30 -9.10
CA ARG A 90 13.08 5.97 -10.52
C ARG A 90 14.25 6.58 -11.27
N GLU A 91 14.81 5.84 -12.21
CA GLU A 91 15.86 6.31 -13.11
C GLU A 91 15.51 5.91 -14.55
N TRP A 92 15.60 6.83 -15.49
CA TRP A 92 15.32 6.57 -16.90
C TRP A 92 16.12 7.49 -17.83
N ASP A 93 16.27 7.09 -19.09
CA ASP A 93 16.99 7.86 -20.09
C ASP A 93 16.06 8.78 -20.89
N LYS A 94 16.35 10.09 -20.91
CA LYS A 94 15.67 11.11 -21.73
C LYS A 94 16.69 11.84 -22.58
N ASP A 95 16.54 11.79 -23.90
CA ASP A 95 17.40 12.55 -24.84
C ASP A 95 18.92 12.35 -24.62
N GLY A 96 19.33 11.15 -24.19
CA GLY A 96 20.72 10.81 -23.88
C GLY A 96 21.22 11.28 -22.50
N ALA A 97 20.35 11.84 -21.66
CA ALA A 97 20.62 12.16 -20.27
C ALA A 97 19.83 11.26 -19.32
N LYS A 98 20.43 10.95 -18.16
CA LYS A 98 19.73 10.25 -17.08
C LYS A 98 18.86 11.20 -16.28
N VAL A 99 17.60 10.84 -16.11
CA VAL A 99 16.64 11.49 -15.21
C VAL A 99 16.50 10.62 -13.98
N GLU A 100 16.58 11.23 -12.81
CA GLU A 100 16.35 10.58 -11.52
C GLU A 100 15.15 11.23 -10.85
N GLU A 101 14.26 10.40 -10.33
CA GLU A 101 13.08 10.82 -9.61
C GLU A 101 13.01 10.14 -8.24
N ARG A 102 12.53 10.90 -7.26
CA ARG A 102 12.38 10.47 -5.87
C ARG A 102 10.98 10.82 -5.41
N PHE A 103 10.17 9.80 -5.19
CA PHE A 103 8.81 9.93 -4.70
C PHE A 103 8.77 9.50 -3.24
N TYR A 104 8.41 10.43 -2.36
CA TYR A 104 8.12 10.17 -0.96
C TYR A 104 6.62 10.16 -0.79
N MET A 105 6.11 9.18 -0.07
CA MET A 105 4.67 8.95 0.03
C MET A 105 4.26 8.52 1.43
N ASP A 106 2.97 8.70 1.71
CA ASP A 106 2.28 8.20 2.88
C ASP A 106 1.02 7.42 2.44
N ALA A 107 0.10 7.19 3.39
CA ALA A 107 -1.15 6.48 3.13
C ALA A 107 -2.11 7.24 2.21
N GLU A 108 -1.97 8.56 2.04
CA GLU A 108 -2.90 9.42 1.32
C GLU A 108 -2.37 9.84 -0.06
N GLY A 109 -1.06 9.80 -0.29
CA GLY A 109 -0.50 10.16 -1.59
C GLY A 109 1.02 10.32 -1.66
N ILE A 110 1.47 10.91 -2.77
CA ILE A 110 2.83 11.43 -2.90
C ILE A 110 2.90 12.72 -2.09
N VAL A 111 3.62 12.68 -0.96
CA VAL A 111 3.87 13.85 -0.12
C VAL A 111 5.00 14.70 -0.66
N LYS A 112 5.92 14.15 -1.45
CA LYS A 112 7.00 14.92 -2.07
C LYS A 112 7.55 14.21 -3.30
N TRP A 113 7.79 14.98 -4.35
CA TRP A 113 8.47 14.52 -5.55
C TRP A 113 9.67 15.42 -5.85
N LEU A 114 10.81 14.80 -6.17
CA LEU A 114 12.01 15.48 -6.64
C LEU A 114 12.42 14.84 -7.96
N SER A 115 12.72 15.67 -8.96
CA SER A 115 13.22 15.22 -10.26
C SER A 115 14.50 16.00 -10.61
N THR A 116 15.46 15.35 -11.26
CA THR A 116 16.64 16.00 -11.84
C THR A 116 16.38 16.58 -13.23
N GLU A 117 15.17 16.41 -13.77
CA GLU A 117 14.80 16.98 -15.06
C GLU A 117 14.82 18.52 -15.02
N LYS A 118 15.60 19.13 -15.92
CA LYS A 118 15.81 20.58 -15.99
C LYS A 118 14.51 21.39 -16.15
N ASN A 119 13.50 20.80 -16.77
CA ASN A 119 12.16 21.36 -16.94
C ASN A 119 11.10 20.34 -16.50
N ALA A 120 11.28 19.74 -15.32
CA ALA A 120 10.31 18.80 -14.77
C ALA A 120 8.89 19.40 -14.84
N PRO A 121 7.89 18.64 -15.35
CA PRO A 121 6.52 19.14 -15.39
C PRO A 121 6.06 19.48 -13.98
N VAL A 122 5.33 20.58 -13.84
CA VAL A 122 4.64 20.89 -12.58
C VAL A 122 3.43 19.97 -12.54
N MET A 123 3.50 18.90 -11.76
CA MET A 123 2.34 18.04 -11.53
C MET A 123 1.28 18.81 -10.73
N HIS A 124 0.02 18.67 -11.14
CA HIS A 124 -1.15 19.16 -10.41
C HIS A 124 -1.78 18.02 -9.58
N GLY A 125 -2.73 18.32 -8.69
CA GLY A 125 -3.24 17.35 -7.71
C GLY A 125 -3.74 16.03 -8.30
N GLU A 126 -4.37 16.06 -9.48
CA GLU A 126 -4.83 14.84 -10.17
C GLU A 126 -3.65 14.00 -10.71
N ASP A 127 -2.61 14.65 -11.26
CA ASP A 127 -1.40 13.97 -11.76
C ASP A 127 -0.67 13.23 -10.64
N TYR A 128 -0.59 13.83 -9.44
CA TYR A 128 -0.01 13.17 -8.27
C TYR A 128 -0.81 11.95 -7.83
N ARG A 129 -2.13 12.01 -7.92
CA ARG A 129 -3.00 10.89 -7.54
C ARG A 129 -2.88 9.73 -8.53
N GLU A 130 -2.88 10.01 -9.83
CA GLU A 130 -2.71 8.98 -10.86
C GLU A 130 -1.32 8.32 -10.77
N MET A 131 -0.27 9.13 -10.61
CA MET A 131 1.10 8.64 -10.40
C MET A 131 1.19 7.76 -9.16
N TRP A 132 0.61 8.21 -8.04
CA TRP A 132 0.57 7.45 -6.80
C TRP A 132 -0.12 6.10 -6.96
N TYR A 133 -1.31 6.06 -7.61
CA TYR A 133 -2.00 4.81 -7.90
C TYR A 133 -1.19 3.87 -8.80
N ALA A 134 -0.52 4.41 -9.82
CA ALA A 134 0.33 3.62 -10.71
C ALA A 134 1.50 2.98 -9.94
N LEU A 135 2.19 3.75 -9.09
CA LEU A 135 3.30 3.25 -8.27
C LEU A 135 2.86 2.19 -7.27
N ILE A 136 1.72 2.39 -6.59
CA ILE A 136 1.14 1.39 -5.68
C ILE A 136 0.78 0.12 -6.45
N LYS A 137 0.12 0.25 -7.60
CA LYS A 137 -0.29 -0.90 -8.42
C LYS A 137 0.93 -1.72 -8.84
N SER A 138 1.98 -1.09 -9.39
CA SER A 138 3.22 -1.76 -9.76
C SER A 138 3.86 -2.47 -8.57
N ASN A 139 3.96 -1.80 -7.42
CA ASN A 139 4.49 -2.40 -6.19
C ASN A 139 3.71 -3.65 -5.78
N VAL A 140 2.38 -3.60 -5.80
CA VAL A 140 1.51 -4.73 -5.45
C VAL A 140 1.67 -5.89 -6.44
N GLU A 141 1.69 -5.61 -7.73
CA GLU A 141 1.85 -6.63 -8.78
C GLU A 141 3.23 -7.29 -8.70
N TYR A 142 4.30 -6.52 -8.54
CA TYR A 142 5.65 -7.07 -8.37
C TYR A 142 5.79 -7.84 -7.07
N SER A 143 5.18 -7.37 -5.98
CA SER A 143 5.21 -8.06 -4.69
C SER A 143 4.57 -9.44 -4.78
N LYS A 144 3.46 -9.61 -5.51
CA LYS A 144 2.82 -10.91 -5.72
C LYS A 144 3.71 -11.90 -6.47
N VAL A 145 4.50 -11.41 -7.41
CA VAL A 145 5.42 -12.23 -8.22
C VAL A 145 6.70 -12.57 -7.47
N LEU A 146 7.15 -11.68 -6.59
CA LEU A 146 8.38 -11.83 -5.80
C LEU A 146 8.17 -12.53 -4.46
N ALA A 147 6.94 -12.52 -3.95
CA ALA A 147 6.57 -13.32 -2.79
C ALA A 147 7.00 -14.76 -3.08
N PRO A 148 7.69 -15.42 -2.13
CA PRO A 148 8.10 -16.79 -2.34
C PRO A 148 6.89 -17.61 -2.76
N GLU A 149 7.07 -18.48 -3.74
CA GLU A 149 6.09 -19.55 -3.98
C GLU A 149 5.94 -20.29 -2.65
N LYS A 150 4.90 -19.95 -1.87
CA LYS A 150 4.12 -21.02 -1.27
C LYS A 150 3.78 -21.87 -2.48
N PRO A 151 4.16 -23.16 -2.49
CA PRO A 151 3.89 -24.01 -3.63
C PRO A 151 2.48 -23.71 -4.11
N ALA A 152 2.31 -23.51 -5.41
CA ALA A 152 1.02 -23.66 -6.03
C ALA A 152 0.60 -25.12 -5.81
N THR A 153 0.24 -25.47 -4.57
CA THR A 153 -0.92 -26.28 -4.40
C THR A 153 -1.98 -25.55 -5.21
N SER A 154 -2.37 -26.16 -6.33
CA SER A 154 -3.75 -26.61 -6.43
C SER A 154 -4.19 -26.95 -5.00
N ALA A 155 -4.62 -25.93 -4.27
CA ALA A 155 -5.22 -26.11 -2.98
C ALA A 155 -6.59 -26.69 -3.34
N GLU A 156 -6.59 -28.00 -3.61
CA GLU A 156 -7.38 -28.84 -2.75
C GLU A 156 -7.18 -28.25 -1.36
N VAL A 157 -8.23 -27.58 -0.91
CA VAL A 157 -8.34 -26.94 0.39
C VAL A 157 -7.92 -28.01 1.39
N LYS A 158 -6.62 -28.07 1.72
CA LYS A 158 -6.22 -28.57 3.01
C LYS A 158 -6.90 -27.58 3.93
N ALA A 159 -7.95 -28.06 4.58
CA ALA A 159 -8.71 -27.35 5.57
C ALA A 159 -7.73 -26.57 6.47
N ALA A 160 -7.46 -25.31 6.12
CA ALA A 160 -7.34 -24.31 7.14
C ALA A 160 -8.69 -24.40 7.84
N ASP A 161 -8.70 -24.54 9.16
CA ASP A 161 -9.93 -24.64 9.95
C ASP A 161 -10.74 -23.35 9.75
N THR A 162 -11.45 -23.26 8.63
CA THR A 162 -12.41 -22.22 8.33
C THR A 162 -13.55 -22.52 9.25
N ARG A 163 -13.73 -21.63 10.22
CA ARG A 163 -14.79 -21.73 11.19
C ARG A 163 -15.98 -20.95 10.66
N MET A 164 -17.15 -21.37 11.12
CA MET A 164 -18.41 -20.74 10.78
C MET A 164 -19.07 -20.30 12.07
N THR A 165 -19.52 -19.04 12.08
CA THR A 165 -20.33 -18.50 13.16
C THR A 165 -21.67 -18.06 12.57
N GLU A 166 -22.76 -18.53 13.16
CA GLU A 166 -24.11 -18.12 12.80
C GLU A 166 -24.59 -17.05 13.76
N GLY A 167 -25.37 -16.10 13.25
CA GLY A 167 -25.88 -15.03 14.09
C GLY A 167 -26.55 -13.91 13.35
N LYS A 168 -26.75 -12.80 14.06
CA LYS A 168 -27.43 -11.61 13.56
C LYS A 168 -26.42 -10.47 13.38
N PHE A 169 -26.29 -9.96 12.16
CA PHE A 169 -25.41 -8.82 11.90
C PHE A 169 -25.86 -7.59 12.68
N LEU A 170 -24.93 -6.89 13.33
CA LEU A 170 -25.23 -5.71 14.15
C LEU A 170 -24.72 -4.42 13.52
N ARG A 171 -23.43 -4.36 13.18
CA ARG A 171 -22.76 -3.15 12.68
C ARG A 171 -21.36 -3.47 12.13
N ILE A 172 -20.78 -2.49 11.44
CA ILE A 172 -19.33 -2.39 11.23
C ILE A 172 -18.80 -1.35 12.21
N ASP A 173 -17.79 -1.71 13.01
CA ASP A 173 -17.07 -0.75 13.83
C ASP A 173 -15.86 -0.23 13.04
N GLU A 174 -15.73 1.09 12.95
CA GLU A 174 -14.62 1.76 12.29
C GLU A 174 -13.58 2.20 13.34
N GLY A 175 -12.37 1.65 13.24
CA GLY A 175 -11.19 2.05 14.00
C GLY A 175 -9.95 2.01 13.10
N ASP A 176 -8.79 1.63 13.64
CA ASP A 176 -7.58 1.39 12.83
C ASP A 176 -7.81 0.32 11.75
N TYR A 177 -8.76 -0.59 12.00
CA TYR A 177 -9.31 -1.55 11.07
C TYR A 177 -10.83 -1.59 11.14
N PHE A 178 -11.47 -2.00 10.03
CA PHE A 178 -12.89 -2.32 10.03
C PHE A 178 -13.14 -3.66 10.72
N HIS A 179 -14.12 -3.67 11.60
CA HIS A 179 -14.52 -4.85 12.34
C HIS A 179 -15.98 -5.20 12.04
N TRP A 180 -16.21 -6.46 11.64
CA TRP A 180 -17.54 -7.02 11.56
C TRP A 180 -18.03 -7.36 12.97
N VAL A 181 -19.19 -6.83 13.37
CA VAL A 181 -19.82 -7.17 14.64
C VAL A 181 -21.15 -7.85 14.41
N MET A 182 -21.34 -9.01 15.05
CA MET A 182 -22.58 -9.76 15.04
C MET A 182 -22.92 -10.32 16.41
N LYS A 183 -24.19 -10.60 16.66
CA LYS A 183 -24.62 -11.41 17.80
C LYS A 183 -24.52 -12.88 17.42
N ASP A 184 -23.68 -13.64 18.11
CA ASP A 184 -23.53 -15.09 17.92
C ASP A 184 -24.78 -15.81 18.46
N ASP A 185 -25.37 -16.70 17.64
CA ASP A 185 -26.56 -17.46 18.02
C ASP A 185 -26.25 -18.57 19.05
N ALA A 186 -25.02 -19.08 19.10
CA ALA A 186 -24.60 -20.15 20.00
C ALA A 186 -24.32 -19.64 21.42
N THR A 187 -23.66 -18.49 21.55
CA THR A 187 -23.29 -17.91 22.86
C THR A 187 -24.27 -16.82 23.31
N GLY A 188 -24.94 -16.15 22.37
CA GLY A 188 -25.77 -14.97 22.64
C GLY A 188 -24.97 -13.68 22.86
N GLU A 189 -23.64 -13.73 22.72
CA GLU A 189 -22.73 -12.59 22.91
C GLU A 189 -22.34 -11.91 21.59
N GLU A 190 -21.68 -10.74 21.65
CA GLU A 190 -21.10 -10.12 20.46
C GLU A 190 -19.83 -10.87 20.03
N ALA A 191 -19.78 -11.25 18.74
CA ALA A 191 -18.59 -11.76 18.08
C ALA A 191 -18.06 -10.70 17.11
N THR A 192 -16.74 -10.52 17.12
CA THR A 192 -16.03 -9.50 16.35
C THR A 192 -14.98 -10.13 15.45
N PHE A 193 -14.97 -9.76 14.17
CA PHE A 193 -14.02 -10.27 13.18
C PHE A 193 -13.33 -9.14 12.43
N PHE A 194 -12.04 -9.29 12.16
CA PHE A 194 -11.26 -8.33 11.37
C PHE A 194 -11.61 -8.43 9.88
N ILE A 195 -11.78 -7.27 9.23
CA ILE A 195 -12.00 -7.16 7.79
C ILE A 195 -10.70 -6.67 7.15
N LEU A 196 -9.94 -7.58 6.52
CA LEU A 196 -8.63 -7.27 5.92
C LEU A 196 -8.59 -7.48 4.40
N LYS A 197 -8.92 -8.70 3.97
CA LYS A 197 -9.01 -9.10 2.55
C LYS A 197 -10.26 -9.95 2.36
N PRO A 198 -11.46 -9.38 2.59
CA PRO A 198 -12.69 -10.14 2.44
C PRO A 198 -12.99 -10.43 0.97
N ASP A 199 -14.00 -11.28 0.73
CA ASP A 199 -14.63 -11.38 -0.58
C ASP A 199 -15.69 -10.28 -0.81
N ALA A 200 -16.23 -10.26 -2.03
CA ALA A 200 -17.24 -9.30 -2.46
C ALA A 200 -18.53 -9.31 -1.60
N SER A 201 -18.83 -10.41 -0.89
CA SER A 201 -20.04 -10.49 -0.06
C SER A 201 -19.94 -9.60 1.17
N VAL A 202 -18.75 -9.46 1.76
CA VAL A 202 -18.51 -8.58 2.91
C VAL A 202 -18.26 -7.15 2.44
N GLU A 203 -17.56 -6.95 1.31
CA GLU A 203 -17.38 -5.61 0.71
C GLU A 203 -18.72 -4.90 0.46
N ALA A 204 -19.73 -5.64 0.02
CA ALA A 204 -21.09 -5.13 -0.16
C ALA A 204 -21.72 -4.64 1.15
N VAL A 205 -21.38 -5.24 2.29
CA VAL A 205 -21.88 -4.83 3.61
C VAL A 205 -21.13 -3.62 4.13
N VAL A 206 -19.80 -3.60 4.00
CA VAL A 206 -18.97 -2.46 4.41
C VAL A 206 -19.40 -1.19 3.68
N SER A 207 -19.77 -1.31 2.41
CA SER A 207 -20.22 -0.18 1.60
C SER A 207 -21.56 0.41 2.03
N ASP A 208 -22.42 -0.40 2.66
CA ASP A 208 -23.78 0.02 3.06
C ASP A 208 -24.31 -0.86 4.22
N PRO A 209 -23.74 -0.72 5.44
CA PRO A 209 -23.98 -1.66 6.52
C PRO A 209 -25.42 -1.59 7.04
N GLU A 210 -26.04 -0.41 6.99
CA GLU A 210 -27.41 -0.16 7.47
C GLU A 210 -28.44 -1.08 6.80
N LYS A 211 -28.27 -1.41 5.52
CA LYS A 211 -29.15 -2.34 4.79
C LYS A 211 -29.15 -3.76 5.33
N PHE A 212 -28.13 -4.11 6.10
CA PHE A 212 -27.94 -5.47 6.58
C PHE A 212 -28.19 -5.62 8.07
N VAL A 213 -28.31 -4.52 8.81
CA VAL A 213 -28.50 -4.52 10.26
C VAL A 213 -29.69 -5.39 10.63
N GLY A 214 -29.42 -6.33 11.52
CA GLY A 214 -30.41 -7.25 12.06
C GLY A 214 -30.78 -8.44 11.15
N ARG A 215 -30.14 -8.60 10.00
CA ARG A 215 -30.32 -9.79 9.18
C ARG A 215 -29.57 -10.98 9.76
N LYS A 216 -30.14 -12.17 9.62
CA LYS A 216 -29.46 -13.42 9.97
C LYS A 216 -28.42 -13.74 8.91
N CYS A 217 -27.26 -14.15 9.38
CA CYS A 217 -26.11 -14.42 8.53
C CYS A 217 -25.29 -15.57 9.09
N ARG A 218 -24.46 -16.14 8.24
CA ARG A 218 -23.36 -17.03 8.61
C ARG A 218 -22.08 -16.44 8.08
N VAL A 219 -21.16 -16.19 8.99
CA VAL A 219 -19.81 -15.69 8.70
C VAL A 219 -18.86 -16.86 8.59
N THR A 220 -18.07 -16.91 7.52
CA THR A 220 -16.94 -17.82 7.38
C THR A 220 -15.66 -17.05 7.69
N TRP A 221 -14.85 -17.58 8.60
CA TRP A 221 -13.67 -16.89 9.10
C TRP A 221 -12.51 -17.87 9.34
N LYS A 222 -11.30 -17.32 9.51
CA LYS A 222 -10.10 -18.06 9.87
C LYS A 222 -9.32 -17.34 10.96
N GLU A 223 -8.55 -18.08 11.75
CA GLU A 223 -7.47 -17.48 12.54
C GLU A 223 -6.32 -17.11 11.59
N SER A 224 -5.78 -15.91 11.74
CA SER A 224 -4.63 -15.42 10.97
C SER A 224 -3.69 -14.65 11.90
N THR A 225 -2.39 -14.79 11.69
CA THR A 225 -1.39 -13.97 12.38
C THR A 225 -1.03 -12.81 11.47
N GLU A 226 -1.45 -11.60 11.82
CA GLU A 226 -1.31 -10.41 10.98
C GLU A 226 -0.41 -9.38 11.66
N ARG A 227 0.34 -8.62 10.84
CA ARG A 227 1.12 -7.49 11.32
C ARG A 227 0.21 -6.28 11.36
N ILE A 228 -0.16 -5.85 12.56
CA ILE A 228 -0.97 -4.66 12.81
C ILE A 228 0.02 -3.49 13.03
N PRO A 229 0.16 -2.56 12.06
CA PRO A 229 1.19 -1.52 12.06
C PRO A 229 1.24 -0.67 13.34
N GLU A 230 0.09 -0.43 13.97
CA GLU A 230 -0.07 0.39 15.17
C GLU A 230 0.53 -0.29 16.41
N ALA A 231 0.60 -1.63 16.43
CA ALA A 231 1.13 -2.41 17.55
C ALA A 231 2.62 -2.75 17.40
N GLY A 232 3.21 -2.59 16.22
CA GLY A 232 4.61 -2.95 15.94
C GLY A 232 4.94 -4.44 16.12
N GLN A 233 3.93 -5.29 16.34
CA GLN A 233 4.04 -6.73 16.60
C GLN A 233 3.00 -7.50 15.78
N LYS A 234 3.25 -8.81 15.60
CA LYS A 234 2.27 -9.73 15.01
C LYS A 234 1.19 -10.05 16.04
N MET A 235 -0.07 -10.06 15.61
CA MET A 235 -1.22 -10.39 16.44
C MET A 235 -2.05 -11.49 15.79
N ASP A 236 -2.52 -12.43 16.60
CA ASP A 236 -3.50 -13.42 16.16
C ASP A 236 -4.89 -12.77 16.11
N VAL A 237 -5.51 -12.82 14.95
CA VAL A 237 -6.83 -12.23 14.67
C VAL A 237 -7.76 -13.27 14.09
N GLN A 238 -9.07 -13.09 14.32
CA GLN A 238 -10.10 -13.81 13.60
C GLN A 238 -10.50 -12.97 12.39
N GLN A 239 -10.05 -13.38 11.21
CA GLN A 239 -10.30 -12.67 9.95
C GLN A 239 -11.56 -13.22 9.28
N ILE A 240 -12.52 -12.35 8.99
CA ILE A 240 -13.67 -12.70 8.15
C ILE A 240 -13.23 -12.89 6.68
N LEU A 241 -13.75 -13.93 6.05
CA LEU A 241 -13.51 -14.26 4.65
C LEU A 241 -14.73 -13.97 3.79
N SER A 242 -15.91 -14.41 4.25
CA SER A 242 -17.16 -14.27 3.52
C SER A 242 -18.38 -14.26 4.45
N VAL A 243 -19.50 -13.77 3.94
CA VAL A 243 -20.80 -13.83 4.61
C VAL A 243 -21.87 -14.40 3.68
N SER A 244 -22.73 -15.24 4.24
CA SER A 244 -23.95 -15.71 3.59
C SER A 244 -25.17 -15.29 4.40
N TRP A 245 -26.25 -14.92 3.72
CA TRP A 245 -27.50 -14.47 4.36
C TRP A 245 -28.49 -15.62 4.45
N LYS A 246 -29.25 -15.66 5.54
CA LYS A 246 -30.33 -16.64 5.77
C LYS A 246 -31.70 -15.97 5.78
#